data_AF-A0AB37HUL4-F1
#
_entry.id   AF-A0AB37HUL4-F1
#
_cell.length_a   1.000
_cell.length_b   1.000
_cell.length_c   1.000
_cell.angle_alpha   90.00
_cell.angle_beta   90.00
_cell.angle_gamma   90.00
#
_symmetry.space_group_name_H-M   'P 1'
#
loop_
_entity.id
_entity.type
_entity.pdbx_description
1 polymer ?
#
loop_
_entity_poly.entity_id
_entity_poly.type
_entity_poly.pdbx_seq_one_letter_code
_entity_poly.pdbx_strand_id
1 'polypeptide(L)'
;MSVTQQMPFPLRSARPWWPQPRHTRVTGSRVPGLDAARGLAVLGMVIAHSMLTPTWGSGPAALLGFVHGRSGILFATVAGVSLAIISGGTQRLGGDDLLRARATVLGRAVVLLLIAGALSMIPTTIQVILASYAFWFVLSLPALRWRPRTLLVVACCLALVGKLLVTGLPLWIPTWGYGSPDLGGNFVPTLLATTVSPALVWMAFVLAGMALGRFGLDNVRALRGFLVAGLVLFAGFAAPFVISAGSPAPLFNDVQRSATSTTGIDRTTDPATGIDWQRALWSFEPNSGTVFEVFSSGGLALALIAGLVLLGRLPWSRWVLLPLTGVGSMALTAYVIHVVVLSDAQPEGLVTDGGPGGWLCLGLVVACGAWSQVFVSGPLEQLTGAVADRLAGYPVPRSQVVGHQGATPQAGRAGPDASRPGR
;
A
#
# COMPACT_ATOMS: atom_id res chain seq x y z
N MET A 1 -8.18 41.50 -25.99
CA MET A 1 -7.53 40.33 -25.35
C MET A 1 -8.37 39.93 -24.14
N SER A 2 -9.27 38.96 -24.33
CA SER A 2 -10.08 38.38 -23.25
C SER A 2 -9.25 37.35 -22.50
N VAL A 3 -8.79 37.70 -21.31
CA VAL A 3 -8.17 36.76 -20.37
C VAL A 3 -9.25 35.78 -19.95
N THR A 4 -9.23 34.58 -20.51
CA THR A 4 -10.04 33.46 -20.01
C THR A 4 -9.44 33.07 -18.66
N GLN A 5 -9.97 33.62 -17.56
CA GLN A 5 -9.70 33.12 -16.23
C GLN A 5 -10.14 31.65 -16.19
N GLN A 6 -9.18 30.72 -16.23
CA GLN A 6 -9.43 29.36 -15.83
C GLN A 6 -9.90 29.40 -14.37
N MET A 7 -11.19 29.17 -14.15
CA MET A 7 -11.75 29.03 -12.81
C MET A 7 -10.94 27.95 -12.08
N PRO A 8 -10.39 28.22 -10.89
CA PRO A 8 -9.70 27.20 -10.11
C PRO A 8 -10.68 26.06 -9.85
N PHE A 9 -10.23 24.82 -10.06
CA PHE A 9 -11.03 23.63 -9.75
C PHE A 9 -11.62 23.80 -8.34
N PRO A 10 -12.94 23.58 -8.16
CA PRO A 10 -13.56 23.74 -6.85
C PRO A 10 -12.84 22.85 -5.84
N LEU A 11 -12.29 23.48 -4.81
CA LEU A 11 -11.53 22.78 -3.79
C LEU A 11 -12.41 21.74 -3.12
N ARG A 12 -11.97 20.48 -3.19
CA ARG A 12 -12.61 19.38 -2.47
C ARG A 12 -12.68 19.75 -0.97
N SER A 13 -13.81 19.49 -0.33
CA SER A 13 -13.92 19.64 1.12
C SER A 13 -13.17 18.54 1.88
N ALA A 14 -12.67 18.87 3.07
CA ALA A 14 -12.05 17.89 3.96
C ALA A 14 -13.06 16.84 4.38
N ARG A 15 -12.64 15.58 4.39
CA ARG A 15 -13.50 14.47 4.81
C ARG A 15 -13.77 14.54 6.32
N PRO A 16 -14.98 14.12 6.77
CA PRO A 16 -15.25 13.91 8.19
C PRO A 16 -14.44 12.73 8.73
N TRP A 17 -14.20 12.70 10.04
CA TRP A 17 -13.40 11.67 10.70
C TRP A 17 -14.13 10.32 10.83
N TRP A 18 -15.47 10.33 10.90
CA TRP A 18 -16.29 9.11 10.97
C TRP A 18 -16.75 8.62 9.58
N PRO A 19 -16.80 7.29 9.34
CA PRO A 19 -17.26 6.70 8.08
C PRO A 19 -18.62 7.24 7.65
N GLN A 20 -18.67 7.67 6.39
CA GLN A 20 -19.91 8.22 5.82
C GLN A 20 -20.76 7.09 5.21
N PRO A 21 -22.09 7.12 5.45
CA PRO A 21 -23.01 6.27 4.72
C PRO A 21 -22.85 6.46 3.21
N ARG A 22 -23.04 5.39 2.44
CA ARG A 22 -23.09 5.47 0.99
C ARG A 22 -24.33 6.25 0.55
N HIS A 23 -24.20 7.56 0.39
CA HIS A 23 -25.17 8.34 -0.37
C HIS A 23 -24.95 8.10 -1.86
N THR A 24 -26.02 7.95 -2.64
CA THR A 24 -26.04 7.62 -4.07
C THR A 24 -25.32 8.63 -5.00
N ARG A 25 -24.65 9.64 -4.45
CA ARG A 25 -23.80 10.60 -5.18
C ARG A 25 -22.42 10.68 -4.56
N VAL A 26 -21.50 9.79 -4.92
CA VAL A 26 -20.06 10.01 -4.69
C VAL A 26 -19.38 10.25 -6.04
N THR A 27 -18.94 11.49 -6.24
CA THR A 27 -18.25 12.04 -7.42
C THR A 27 -16.75 11.66 -7.49
N GLY A 28 -16.40 10.47 -7.02
CA GLY A 28 -15.03 9.95 -7.10
C GLY A 28 -15.06 8.52 -7.63
N SER A 29 -14.57 8.33 -8.85
CA SER A 29 -14.43 7.00 -9.46
C SER A 29 -13.41 6.18 -8.64
N ARG A 30 -13.90 5.33 -7.73
CA ARG A 30 -13.07 4.26 -7.16
C ARG A 30 -12.77 3.27 -8.28
N VAL A 31 -11.54 2.77 -8.32
CA VAL A 31 -11.14 1.74 -9.28
C VAL A 31 -11.28 0.38 -8.59
N PRO A 32 -12.34 -0.41 -8.88
CA PRO A 32 -12.62 -1.64 -8.12
C PRO A 32 -11.46 -2.64 -8.21
N GLY A 33 -10.81 -2.76 -9.36
CA GLY A 33 -9.64 -3.63 -9.52
C GLY A 33 -8.46 -3.26 -8.62
N LEU A 34 -8.27 -1.96 -8.33
CA LEU A 34 -7.21 -1.52 -7.42
C LEU A 34 -7.55 -1.83 -5.96
N ASP A 35 -8.82 -1.64 -5.57
CA ASP A 35 -9.28 -2.02 -4.24
C ASP A 35 -9.20 -3.55 -4.08
N ALA A 36 -9.58 -4.34 -5.09
CA ALA A 36 -9.40 -5.79 -5.08
C ALA A 36 -7.93 -6.20 -4.90
N ALA A 37 -6.99 -5.52 -5.57
CA ALA A 37 -5.56 -5.78 -5.40
C ALA A 37 -5.09 -5.49 -3.96
N ARG A 38 -5.58 -4.42 -3.32
CA ARG A 38 -5.31 -4.16 -1.89
C ARG A 38 -5.88 -5.24 -1.00
N GLY A 39 -7.12 -5.65 -1.24
CA GLY A 39 -7.78 -6.71 -0.47
C GLY A 39 -7.04 -8.03 -0.57
N LEU A 40 -6.63 -8.41 -1.78
CA LEU A 40 -5.81 -9.60 -2.04
C LEU A 40 -4.47 -9.54 -1.29
N ALA A 41 -3.80 -8.37 -1.30
CA ALA A 41 -2.56 -8.18 -0.57
C ALA A 41 -2.73 -8.34 0.94
N VAL A 42 -3.79 -7.74 1.52
CA VAL A 42 -4.08 -7.85 2.95
C VAL A 42 -4.40 -9.29 3.34
N LEU A 43 -5.30 -9.97 2.61
CA LEU A 43 -5.61 -11.38 2.88
C LEU A 43 -4.38 -12.28 2.75
N GLY A 44 -3.51 -12.01 1.76
CA GLY A 44 -2.23 -12.71 1.63
C GLY A 44 -1.31 -12.49 2.84
N MET A 45 -1.25 -11.28 3.39
CA MET A 45 -0.48 -11.01 4.61
C MET A 45 -1.09 -11.72 5.83
N VAL A 46 -2.42 -11.79 5.94
CA VAL A 46 -3.09 -12.57 7.00
C VAL A 46 -2.69 -14.03 6.91
N ILE A 47 -2.78 -14.64 5.72
CA ILE A 47 -2.38 -16.03 5.50
C ILE A 47 -0.91 -16.23 5.89
N ALA A 48 -0.01 -15.36 5.40
CA ALA A 48 1.42 -15.47 5.67
C ALA A 48 1.78 -15.33 7.17
N HIS A 49 1.05 -14.49 7.91
CA HIS A 49 1.28 -14.32 9.36
C HIS A 49 0.59 -15.39 10.21
N SER A 50 -0.50 -15.98 9.71
CA SER A 50 -1.36 -16.86 10.49
C SER A 50 -0.96 -18.34 10.48
N MET A 51 -0.14 -18.80 9.53
CA MET A 51 0.14 -20.22 9.36
C MET A 51 1.62 -20.52 9.23
N LEU A 52 2.04 -21.69 9.71
CA LEU A 52 3.19 -22.39 9.16
C LEU A 52 2.72 -23.07 7.88
N THR A 53 3.21 -22.63 6.73
CA THR A 53 2.88 -23.31 5.47
C THR A 53 3.68 -24.59 5.38
N PRO A 54 3.02 -25.75 5.22
CA PRO A 54 3.71 -27.02 5.15
C PRO A 54 4.50 -27.10 3.84
N THR A 55 5.46 -28.03 3.79
CA THR A 55 6.36 -28.19 2.65
C THR A 55 5.60 -28.46 1.36
N TRP A 56 6.14 -27.99 0.23
CA TRP A 56 5.56 -28.29 -1.08
C TRP A 56 5.28 -29.79 -1.27
N GLY A 57 4.08 -30.13 -1.75
CA GLY A 57 3.65 -31.51 -2.00
C GLY A 57 2.99 -32.23 -0.82
N SER A 58 2.98 -31.64 0.38
CA SER A 58 2.35 -32.23 1.57
C SER A 58 0.81 -32.15 1.60
N GLY A 59 0.21 -31.30 0.75
CA GLY A 59 -1.25 -31.17 0.63
C GLY A 59 -1.68 -29.81 0.06
N PRO A 60 -3.00 -29.54 -0.04
CA PRO A 60 -3.54 -28.31 -0.62
C PRO A 60 -3.08 -27.04 0.10
N ALA A 61 -2.85 -27.11 1.42
CA ALA A 61 -2.37 -25.98 2.22
C ALA A 61 -0.96 -25.50 1.82
N ALA A 62 -0.13 -26.36 1.23
CA ALA A 62 1.20 -25.97 0.75
C ALA A 62 1.13 -24.92 -0.39
N LEU A 63 0.00 -24.84 -1.12
CA LEU A 63 -0.23 -23.81 -2.13
C LEU A 63 -0.30 -22.40 -1.53
N LEU A 64 -0.66 -22.28 -0.26
CA LEU A 64 -0.73 -21.00 0.44
C LEU A 64 0.65 -20.37 0.65
N GLY A 65 1.71 -21.18 0.62
CA GLY A 65 3.10 -20.69 0.66
C GLY A 65 3.44 -19.69 -0.45
N PHE A 66 2.67 -19.67 -1.54
CA PHE A 66 2.83 -18.69 -2.61
C PHE A 66 2.67 -17.24 -2.15
N VAL A 67 1.87 -16.97 -1.11
CA VAL A 67 1.59 -15.60 -0.65
C VAL A 67 2.69 -15.02 0.24
N HIS A 68 3.61 -15.84 0.75
CA HIS A 68 4.71 -15.40 1.61
C HIS A 68 5.66 -14.46 0.84
N GLY A 69 5.95 -13.29 1.44
CA GLY A 69 6.72 -12.19 0.84
C GLY A 69 5.98 -11.41 -0.26
N ARG A 70 5.33 -12.13 -1.19
CA ARG A 70 4.66 -11.54 -2.37
C ARG A 70 3.47 -10.66 -2.02
N SER A 71 2.73 -11.01 -0.97
CA SER A 71 1.59 -10.22 -0.48
C SER A 71 2.00 -8.84 0.03
N GLY A 72 3.12 -8.74 0.75
CA GLY A 72 3.70 -7.47 1.18
C GLY A 72 4.19 -6.63 -0.01
N ILE A 73 4.85 -7.26 -0.99
CA ILE A 73 5.30 -6.60 -2.22
C ILE A 73 4.12 -6.05 -3.04
N LEU A 74 3.04 -6.83 -3.17
CA LEU A 74 1.79 -6.37 -3.80
C LEU A 74 1.22 -5.16 -3.04
N PHE A 75 1.20 -5.20 -1.71
CA PHE A 75 0.72 -4.10 -0.88
C PHE A 75 1.54 -2.81 -1.11
N ALA A 76 2.87 -2.91 -1.10
CA ALA A 76 3.78 -1.80 -1.36
C ALA A 76 3.65 -1.22 -2.78
N THR A 77 3.44 -2.10 -3.77
CA THR A 77 3.23 -1.67 -5.17
C THR A 77 1.90 -0.92 -5.32
N VAL A 78 0.83 -1.41 -4.70
CA VAL A 78 -0.46 -0.71 -4.69
C VAL A 78 -0.37 0.63 -3.94
N ALA A 79 0.46 0.71 -2.91
CA ALA A 79 0.80 1.98 -2.25
C ALA A 79 1.29 3.02 -3.25
N GLY A 80 2.25 2.62 -4.09
CA GLY A 80 2.79 3.43 -5.16
C GLY A 80 1.72 3.92 -6.12
N VAL A 81 0.86 3.03 -6.61
CA VAL A 81 -0.27 3.40 -7.49
C VAL A 81 -1.17 4.43 -6.80
N SER A 82 -1.42 4.25 -5.51
CA SER A 82 -2.24 5.16 -4.69
C SER A 82 -1.61 6.54 -4.56
N LEU A 83 -0.30 6.62 -4.33
CA LEU A 83 0.45 7.87 -4.28
C LEU A 83 0.41 8.60 -5.62
N ALA A 84 0.54 7.88 -6.75
CA ALA A 84 0.42 8.47 -8.07
C ALA A 84 -0.97 9.08 -8.30
N ILE A 85 -2.05 8.39 -7.90
CA ILE A 85 -3.42 8.93 -8.00
C ILE A 85 -3.60 10.19 -7.14
N ILE A 86 -3.14 10.17 -5.88
CA ILE A 86 -3.22 11.32 -4.96
C ILE A 86 -2.44 12.52 -5.50
N SER A 87 -1.33 12.28 -6.20
CA SER A 87 -0.48 13.30 -6.77
C SER A 87 -0.77 13.63 -8.25
N GLY A 88 -2.02 13.40 -8.70
CA GLY A 88 -2.53 13.89 -9.99
C GLY A 88 -2.63 12.84 -11.10
N GLY A 89 -2.32 11.56 -10.83
CA GLY A 89 -2.44 10.48 -11.81
C GLY A 89 -1.59 10.74 -13.05
N THR A 90 -2.20 10.83 -14.23
CA THR A 90 -1.48 11.14 -15.48
C THR A 90 -1.06 12.61 -15.58
N GLN A 91 -1.65 13.50 -14.79
CA GLN A 91 -1.34 14.93 -14.79
C GLN A 91 -0.22 15.27 -13.82
N ARG A 92 0.65 16.22 -14.23
CA ARG A 92 1.70 16.74 -13.35
C ARG A 92 1.14 17.91 -12.53
N LEU A 93 1.06 17.72 -11.23
CA LEU A 93 0.70 18.81 -10.32
C LEU A 93 1.85 19.81 -10.21
N GLY A 94 1.48 21.09 -10.15
CA GLY A 94 2.36 22.22 -9.89
C GLY A 94 1.78 23.14 -8.82
N GLY A 95 2.56 24.11 -8.35
CA GLY A 95 2.11 25.10 -7.38
C GLY A 95 1.47 24.50 -6.12
N ASP A 96 0.36 25.10 -5.71
CA ASP A 96 -0.36 24.76 -4.48
C ASP A 96 -0.90 23.32 -4.49
N ASP A 97 -1.34 22.81 -5.64
CA ASP A 97 -1.88 21.45 -5.73
C ASP A 97 -0.82 20.39 -5.40
N LEU A 98 0.44 20.65 -5.78
CA LEU A 98 1.55 19.77 -5.42
C LEU A 98 1.85 19.85 -3.92
N LEU A 99 1.80 21.05 -3.33
CA LEU A 99 2.00 21.23 -1.88
C LEU A 99 0.91 20.49 -1.10
N ARG A 100 -0.35 20.58 -1.53
CA ARG A 100 -1.47 19.84 -0.95
C ARG A 100 -1.30 18.33 -1.09
N ALA A 101 -0.86 17.85 -2.25
CA ALA A 101 -0.56 16.43 -2.44
C ALA A 101 0.54 15.95 -1.49
N ARG A 102 1.63 16.72 -1.34
CA ARG A 102 2.71 16.43 -0.39
C ARG A 102 2.22 16.42 1.06
N ALA A 103 1.45 17.43 1.46
CA ALA A 103 0.87 17.52 2.79
C ALA A 103 -0.10 16.36 3.07
N THR A 104 -0.90 15.96 2.07
CA THR A 104 -1.79 14.78 2.17
C THR A 104 -0.97 13.51 2.39
N VAL A 105 0.10 13.30 1.63
CA VAL A 105 0.98 12.12 1.79
C VAL A 105 1.67 12.13 3.15
N LEU A 106 2.19 13.29 3.58
CA LEU A 106 2.83 13.44 4.89
C LEU A 106 1.85 13.17 6.03
N GLY A 107 0.62 13.70 5.95
CA GLY A 107 -0.41 13.44 6.95
C GLY A 107 -0.77 11.97 7.07
N ARG A 108 -0.81 11.24 5.94
CA ARG A 108 -0.96 9.78 5.96
C ARG A 108 0.23 9.09 6.62
N ALA A 109 1.45 9.49 6.28
CA ALA A 109 2.66 8.91 6.86
C ALA A 109 2.69 9.08 8.39
N VAL A 110 2.32 10.27 8.90
CA VAL A 110 2.25 10.54 10.34
C VAL A 110 1.23 9.62 11.03
N VAL A 111 0.01 9.51 10.49
CA VAL A 111 -1.02 8.62 11.08
C VAL A 111 -0.57 7.17 11.07
N LEU A 112 0.02 6.69 9.97
CA LEU A 112 0.53 5.33 9.88
C LEU A 112 1.66 5.07 10.88
N LEU A 113 2.56 6.05 11.10
CA LEU A 113 3.62 5.95 12.08
C LEU A 113 3.09 5.90 13.52
N LEU A 114 2.05 6.71 13.83
CA LEU A 114 1.39 6.68 15.14
C LEU A 114 0.71 5.33 15.40
N ILE A 115 0.01 4.80 14.40
CA ILE A 115 -0.61 3.47 14.48
C ILE A 115 0.47 2.40 14.64
N ALA A 116 1.57 2.48 13.89
CA ALA A 116 2.69 1.56 14.04
C ALA A 116 3.25 1.59 15.48
N GLY A 117 3.48 2.78 16.03
CA GLY A 117 3.94 2.95 17.41
C GLY A 117 2.98 2.35 18.45
N ALA A 118 1.67 2.53 18.27
CA ALA A 118 0.66 1.91 19.13
C ALA A 118 0.66 0.38 19.03
N LEU A 119 0.77 -0.18 17.81
CA LEU A 119 0.87 -1.62 17.59
C LEU A 119 2.17 -2.20 18.18
N SER A 120 3.27 -1.45 18.16
CA SER A 120 4.55 -1.86 18.77
C SER A 120 4.49 -2.01 20.29
N MET A 121 3.45 -1.49 20.96
CA MET A 121 3.23 -1.71 22.40
C MET A 121 2.58 -3.06 22.69
N ILE A 122 2.07 -3.76 21.66
CA ILE A 122 1.50 -5.08 21.77
C ILE A 122 2.62 -6.10 21.55
N PRO A 123 2.82 -7.08 22.45
CA PRO A 123 3.81 -8.13 22.24
C PRO A 123 3.35 -9.03 21.09
N THR A 124 3.91 -8.82 19.91
CA THR A 124 3.59 -9.62 18.71
C THR A 124 4.88 -10.05 18.02
N THR A 125 4.88 -11.27 17.45
CA THR A 125 5.98 -11.76 16.60
C THR A 125 5.90 -11.21 15.17
N ILE A 126 4.81 -10.50 14.83
CA ILE A 126 4.58 -9.92 13.51
C ILE A 126 5.35 -8.61 13.41
N GLN A 127 6.28 -8.53 12.46
CA GLN A 127 6.95 -7.27 12.16
C GLN A 127 5.99 -6.30 11.46
N VAL A 128 5.62 -5.24 12.17
CA VAL A 128 4.60 -4.28 11.71
C VAL A 128 5.14 -3.44 10.54
N ILE A 129 4.65 -3.70 9.33
CA ILE A 129 5.11 -3.04 8.09
C ILE A 129 4.78 -1.53 8.02
N LEU A 130 3.85 -1.04 8.87
CA LEU A 130 3.35 0.35 8.81
C LEU A 130 4.44 1.39 9.04
N ALA A 131 5.44 1.12 9.88
CA ALA A 131 6.55 2.04 10.10
C ALA A 131 7.39 2.22 8.81
N SER A 132 7.74 1.12 8.15
CA SER A 132 8.40 1.14 6.83
C SER A 132 7.55 1.84 5.79
N TYR A 133 6.23 1.62 5.80
CA TYR A 133 5.31 2.22 4.87
C TYR A 133 5.19 3.75 5.03
N ALA A 134 5.10 4.23 6.27
CA ALA A 134 5.15 5.66 6.58
C ALA A 134 6.46 6.29 6.07
N PHE A 135 7.58 5.60 6.26
CA PHE A 135 8.88 6.06 5.78
C PHE A 135 8.96 6.11 4.25
N TRP A 136 8.46 5.09 3.54
CA TRP A 136 8.40 5.08 2.07
C TRP A 136 7.54 6.22 1.53
N PHE A 137 6.45 6.57 2.22
CA PHE A 137 5.61 7.72 1.85
C PHE A 137 6.39 9.03 1.92
N VAL A 138 7.16 9.25 2.98
CA VAL A 138 8.03 10.43 3.11
C VAL A 138 9.10 10.42 2.02
N LEU A 139 9.76 9.28 1.78
CA LEU A 139 10.79 9.13 0.77
C LEU A 139 10.27 9.30 -0.67
N SER A 140 8.97 9.07 -0.89
CA SER A 140 8.31 9.28 -2.18
C SER A 140 8.00 10.74 -2.50
N LEU A 141 8.05 11.66 -1.52
CA LEU A 141 7.67 13.08 -1.70
C LEU A 141 8.42 13.80 -2.84
N PRO A 142 9.74 13.60 -3.05
CA PRO A 142 10.45 14.16 -4.20
C PRO A 142 10.00 13.52 -5.52
N ALA A 143 9.70 12.22 -5.49
CA ALA A 143 9.30 11.43 -6.65
C ALA A 143 7.89 11.76 -7.15
N LEU A 144 7.07 12.46 -6.36
CA LEU A 144 5.73 12.88 -6.79
C LEU A 144 5.73 13.76 -8.06
N ARG A 145 6.83 14.45 -8.39
CA ARG A 145 6.93 15.23 -9.64
C ARG A 145 7.55 14.47 -10.80
N TRP A 146 8.09 13.28 -10.56
CA TRP A 146 8.89 12.57 -11.55
C TRP A 146 8.03 12.04 -12.69
N ARG A 147 8.67 11.90 -13.85
CA ARG A 147 8.03 11.30 -15.03
C ARG A 147 7.89 9.80 -14.81
N PRO A 148 6.86 9.13 -15.38
CA PRO A 148 6.69 7.68 -15.26
C PRO A 148 7.95 6.88 -15.68
N ARG A 149 8.66 7.35 -16.71
CA ARG A 149 9.93 6.73 -17.15
C ARG A 149 11.04 6.84 -16.10
N THR A 150 11.18 8.01 -15.47
CA THR A 150 12.16 8.22 -14.40
C THR A 150 11.87 7.33 -13.21
N LEU A 151 10.59 7.20 -12.85
CA LEU A 151 10.15 6.28 -11.79
C LEU A 151 10.56 4.83 -12.09
N LEU A 152 10.35 4.37 -13.33
CA LEU A 152 10.79 3.02 -13.73
C LEU A 152 12.31 2.86 -13.72
N VAL A 153 13.06 3.82 -14.24
CA VAL A 153 14.54 3.75 -14.25
C VAL A 153 15.06 3.65 -12.82
N VAL A 154 14.62 4.54 -11.93
CA VAL A 154 15.06 4.52 -10.52
C VAL A 154 14.59 3.25 -9.81
N ALA A 155 13.37 2.78 -10.08
CA ALA A 155 12.88 1.50 -9.56
C ALA A 155 13.77 0.32 -9.99
N CYS A 156 14.14 0.25 -11.26
CA CYS A 156 15.05 -0.78 -11.78
C CYS A 156 16.45 -0.67 -11.16
N CYS A 157 16.99 0.55 -11.01
CA CYS A 157 18.29 0.75 -10.36
C CYS A 157 18.26 0.26 -8.90
N LEU A 158 17.21 0.59 -8.13
CA LEU A 158 17.03 0.10 -6.76
C LEU A 158 16.81 -1.41 -6.72
N ALA A 159 16.09 -1.98 -7.69
CA ALA A 159 15.89 -3.43 -7.77
C ALA A 159 17.20 -4.20 -8.02
N LEU A 160 18.12 -3.63 -8.79
CA LEU A 160 19.42 -4.24 -9.10
C LEU A 160 20.44 -4.07 -7.97
N VAL A 161 20.51 -2.88 -7.38
CA VAL A 161 21.59 -2.50 -6.46
C VAL A 161 21.14 -2.50 -4.99
N GLY A 162 19.83 -2.53 -4.72
CA GLY A 162 19.26 -2.39 -3.39
C GLY A 162 19.75 -3.44 -2.40
N LYS A 163 19.75 -4.73 -2.77
CA LYS A 163 20.25 -5.80 -1.88
C LYS A 163 21.73 -5.64 -1.58
N LEU A 164 22.52 -5.28 -2.59
CA LEU A 164 23.95 -5.04 -2.43
C LEU A 164 24.22 -3.91 -1.45
N LEU A 165 23.43 -2.83 -1.51
CA LEU A 165 23.51 -1.75 -0.52
C LEU A 165 23.08 -2.22 0.86
N VAL A 166 21.95 -2.92 0.98
CA VAL A 166 21.46 -3.43 2.27
C VAL A 166 22.48 -4.34 2.96
N THR A 167 23.09 -5.26 2.23
CA THR A 167 24.08 -6.21 2.76
C THR A 167 25.46 -5.57 2.94
N GLY A 168 25.87 -4.69 2.02
CA GLY A 168 27.20 -4.09 2.02
C GLY A 168 27.37 -2.93 2.99
N LEU A 169 26.37 -2.06 3.15
CA LEU A 169 26.50 -0.82 3.94
C LEU A 169 26.93 -1.05 5.40
N PRO A 170 26.40 -2.07 6.12
CA PRO A 170 26.86 -2.41 7.46
C PRO A 170 28.33 -2.83 7.55
N LEU A 171 28.94 -3.33 6.47
CA LEU A 171 30.36 -3.70 6.44
C LEU A 171 31.29 -2.48 6.34
N TRP A 172 30.87 -1.47 5.59
CA TRP A 172 31.64 -0.23 5.38
C TRP A 172 31.47 0.76 6.53
N ILE A 173 30.33 0.70 7.22
CA ILE A 173 30.03 1.59 8.34
C ILE A 173 29.51 0.70 9.49
N PRO A 174 30.39 0.17 10.34
CA PRO A 174 30.01 -0.77 11.41
C PRO A 174 29.03 -0.20 12.44
N THR A 175 28.96 1.13 12.57
CA THR A 175 27.99 1.84 13.43
C THR A 175 26.63 2.04 12.74
N TRP A 176 26.48 1.67 11.47
CA TRP A 176 25.26 1.84 10.69
C TRP A 176 24.23 0.78 11.08
N GLY A 177 23.18 1.20 11.81
CA GLY A 177 22.13 0.30 12.28
C GLY A 177 22.47 -0.47 13.57
N TYR A 178 23.68 -0.31 14.09
CA TYR A 178 24.12 -0.81 15.40
C TYR A 178 24.66 0.35 16.25
N GLY A 179 23.75 1.18 16.76
CA GLY A 179 23.99 2.10 17.87
C GLY A 179 22.92 1.87 18.94
N SER A 180 23.11 2.38 20.16
CA SER A 180 22.12 2.19 21.24
C SER A 180 20.71 2.63 20.79
N PRO A 181 19.70 1.75 20.90
CA PRO A 181 18.30 2.09 20.64
C PRO A 181 17.81 3.30 21.47
N ASP A 182 18.47 3.52 22.61
CA ASP A 182 18.07 4.44 23.69
C ASP A 182 18.09 5.93 23.30
N LEU A 183 18.69 6.31 22.16
CA LEU A 183 18.83 7.71 21.73
C LEU A 183 18.03 8.07 20.47
N GLY A 184 17.25 7.15 19.89
CA GLY A 184 16.43 7.42 18.69
C GLY A 184 17.22 7.68 17.39
N GLY A 185 18.55 7.78 17.44
CA GLY A 185 19.43 8.06 16.30
C GLY A 185 19.48 6.97 15.22
N ASN A 186 19.01 5.76 15.52
CA ASN A 186 19.07 4.61 14.61
C ASN A 186 17.82 4.38 13.78
N PHE A 187 16.78 5.21 13.92
CA PHE A 187 15.50 5.00 13.23
C PHE A 187 15.64 5.01 11.69
N VAL A 188 16.33 6.00 11.14
CA VAL A 188 16.52 6.13 9.68
C VAL A 188 17.45 5.05 9.10
N PRO A 189 18.66 4.78 9.65
CA PRO A 189 19.48 3.67 9.21
C PRO A 189 18.74 2.32 9.26
N THR A 190 17.93 2.12 10.31
CA THR A 190 17.15 0.89 10.50
C THR A 190 16.14 0.68 9.38
N LEU A 191 15.32 1.71 9.10
CA LEU A 191 14.30 1.64 8.05
C LEU A 191 14.89 1.60 6.63
N LEU A 192 16.09 2.16 6.44
CA LEU A 192 16.78 2.11 5.16
C LEU A 192 17.30 0.71 4.83
N ALA A 193 17.90 0.02 5.81
CA ALA A 193 18.71 -1.17 5.54
C ALA A 193 18.42 -2.39 6.43
N THR A 194 18.03 -2.25 7.69
CA THR A 194 18.03 -3.39 8.64
C THR A 194 16.65 -3.99 8.91
N THR A 195 15.56 -3.31 8.53
CA THR A 195 14.21 -3.93 8.61
C THR A 195 14.03 -5.06 7.61
N VAL A 196 13.04 -5.93 7.83
CA VAL A 196 12.61 -6.99 6.88
C VAL A 196 12.14 -6.41 5.54
N SER A 197 11.73 -5.14 5.55
CA SER A 197 11.32 -4.42 4.35
C SER A 197 12.18 -3.16 4.15
N PRO A 198 13.47 -3.32 3.84
CA PRO A 198 14.41 -2.20 3.81
C PRO A 198 14.05 -1.26 2.66
N ALA A 199 13.97 0.05 2.95
CA ALA A 199 13.54 1.03 1.96
C ALA A 199 14.43 1.07 0.71
N LEU A 200 15.72 0.76 0.83
CA LEU A 200 16.65 0.69 -0.31
C LEU A 200 16.22 -0.34 -1.38
N VAL A 201 15.53 -1.40 -0.99
CA VAL A 201 14.97 -2.39 -1.92
C VAL A 201 13.50 -2.08 -2.20
N TRP A 202 12.71 -1.86 -1.15
CA TRP A 202 11.25 -1.79 -1.26
C TRP A 202 10.72 -0.53 -1.96
N MET A 203 11.52 0.54 -2.00
CA MET A 203 11.21 1.68 -2.85
C MET A 203 11.13 1.31 -4.33
N ALA A 204 11.79 0.25 -4.80
CA ALA A 204 11.61 -0.23 -6.17
C ALA A 204 10.13 -0.55 -6.46
N PHE A 205 9.43 -1.22 -5.54
CA PHE A 205 8.02 -1.56 -5.67
C PHE A 205 7.11 -0.33 -5.62
N VAL A 206 7.38 0.58 -4.67
CA VAL A 206 6.61 1.83 -4.52
C VAL A 206 6.77 2.72 -5.75
N LEU A 207 7.99 2.89 -6.26
CA LEU A 207 8.26 3.67 -7.46
C LEU A 207 7.67 3.02 -8.73
N ALA A 208 7.76 1.70 -8.86
CA ALA A 208 7.16 0.97 -9.98
C ALA A 208 5.62 1.07 -9.98
N GLY A 209 4.99 0.95 -8.81
CA GLY A 209 3.57 1.20 -8.62
C GLY A 209 3.18 2.64 -8.97
N MET A 210 3.97 3.62 -8.54
CA MET A 210 3.76 5.02 -8.94
C MET A 210 3.84 5.17 -10.46
N ALA A 211 4.83 4.54 -11.12
CA ALA A 211 4.95 4.58 -12.57
C ALA A 211 3.70 4.03 -13.26
N LEU A 212 3.20 2.87 -12.83
CA LEU A 212 1.96 2.27 -13.32
C LEU A 212 0.78 3.26 -13.18
N GLY A 213 0.61 3.88 -12.01
CA GLY A 213 -0.42 4.89 -11.79
C GLY A 213 -0.27 6.13 -12.67
N ARG A 214 0.97 6.54 -12.98
CA ARG A 214 1.30 7.69 -13.85
C ARG A 214 1.06 7.41 -15.34
N PHE A 215 1.18 6.16 -15.80
CA PHE A 215 0.78 5.78 -17.16
C PHE A 215 -0.75 5.77 -17.36
N GLY A 216 -1.49 5.81 -16.26
CA GLY A 216 -2.94 5.95 -16.22
C GLY A 216 -3.67 4.61 -16.15
N LEU A 217 -4.55 4.47 -15.16
CA LEU A 217 -5.39 3.28 -15.01
C LEU A 217 -6.51 3.20 -16.07
N ASP A 218 -6.75 4.29 -16.81
CA ASP A 218 -7.67 4.32 -17.95
C ASP A 218 -7.00 3.85 -19.26
N ASN A 219 -5.66 3.82 -19.30
CA ASN A 219 -4.88 3.44 -20.47
C ASN A 219 -4.72 1.92 -20.58
N VAL A 220 -5.62 1.27 -21.35
CA VAL A 220 -5.62 -0.19 -21.57
C VAL A 220 -4.29 -0.68 -22.15
N ARG A 221 -3.66 0.08 -23.04
CA ARG A 221 -2.38 -0.33 -23.66
C ARG A 221 -1.27 -0.39 -22.62
N ALA A 222 -1.18 0.62 -21.75
CA ALA A 222 -0.23 0.61 -20.65
C ALA A 222 -0.50 -0.55 -19.68
N LEU A 223 -1.76 -0.76 -19.27
CA LEU A 223 -2.13 -1.88 -18.39
C LEU A 223 -1.74 -3.23 -19.00
N ARG A 224 -2.02 -3.47 -20.28
CA ARG A 224 -1.59 -4.69 -20.97
C ARG A 224 -0.06 -4.81 -21.02
N GLY A 225 0.64 -3.70 -21.24
CA GLY A 225 2.11 -3.66 -21.19
C GLY A 225 2.65 -4.08 -19.83
N PHE A 226 2.11 -3.53 -18.73
CA PHE A 226 2.50 -3.92 -17.37
C PHE A 226 2.10 -5.35 -17.02
N LEU A 227 0.95 -5.83 -17.50
CA LEU A 227 0.52 -7.21 -17.34
C LEU A 227 1.51 -8.18 -17.99
N VAL A 228 1.81 -7.98 -19.28
CA VAL A 228 2.71 -8.86 -20.02
C VAL A 228 4.14 -8.75 -19.49
N ALA A 229 4.66 -7.53 -19.32
CA ALA A 229 6.01 -7.33 -18.79
C ALA A 229 6.16 -7.91 -17.37
N GLY A 230 5.16 -7.73 -16.52
CA GLY A 230 5.15 -8.27 -15.17
C GLY A 230 5.16 -9.81 -15.14
N LEU A 231 4.38 -10.46 -16.01
CA LEU A 231 4.39 -11.92 -16.15
C LEU A 231 5.71 -12.45 -16.72
N VAL A 232 6.30 -11.74 -17.69
CA VAL A 232 7.62 -12.09 -18.25
C VAL A 232 8.70 -11.95 -17.19
N LEU A 233 8.69 -10.89 -16.39
CA LEU A 233 9.63 -10.72 -15.27
C LEU A 233 9.44 -11.81 -14.21
N PHE A 234 8.19 -12.12 -13.84
CA PHE A 234 7.89 -13.21 -12.92
C PHE A 234 8.46 -14.54 -13.40
N ALA A 235 8.12 -14.95 -14.63
CA ALA A 235 8.60 -16.20 -15.19
C ALA A 235 10.12 -16.21 -15.37
N GLY A 236 10.70 -15.15 -15.91
CA GLY A 236 12.13 -15.06 -16.22
C GLY A 236 13.03 -15.11 -14.99
N PHE A 237 12.66 -14.43 -13.90
CA PHE A 237 13.46 -14.41 -12.68
C PHE A 237 13.16 -15.57 -11.73
N ALA A 238 12.01 -16.22 -11.85
CA ALA A 238 11.70 -17.45 -11.11
C ALA A 238 12.23 -18.72 -11.79
N ALA A 239 12.33 -18.74 -13.13
CA ALA A 239 12.70 -19.91 -13.92
C ALA A 239 14.01 -20.59 -13.47
N PRO A 240 15.12 -19.88 -13.17
CA PRO A 240 16.36 -20.54 -12.75
C PRO A 240 16.19 -21.43 -11.51
N PHE A 241 15.36 -21.01 -10.55
CA PHE A 241 15.12 -21.75 -9.32
C PHE A 241 14.18 -22.93 -9.54
N VAL A 242 13.13 -22.74 -10.35
CA VAL A 242 12.19 -23.82 -10.71
C VAL A 242 12.88 -24.92 -11.54
N ILE A 243 13.72 -24.52 -12.50
CA ILE A 243 14.49 -25.44 -13.36
C ILE A 243 15.53 -26.19 -12.52
N SER A 244 16.30 -25.47 -11.68
CA SER A 244 17.32 -26.07 -10.81
C SER A 244 16.71 -27.06 -9.81
N ALA A 245 15.55 -26.72 -9.23
CA ALA A 245 14.84 -27.60 -8.29
C ALA A 245 14.08 -28.75 -8.97
N GLY A 246 13.96 -28.76 -10.30
CA GLY A 246 13.12 -29.72 -11.05
C GLY A 246 11.64 -29.69 -10.66
N SER A 247 11.18 -28.64 -9.96
CA SER A 247 9.85 -28.56 -9.36
C SER A 247 9.48 -27.10 -9.07
N PRO A 248 8.17 -26.76 -8.98
CA PRO A 248 7.75 -25.41 -8.61
C PRO A 248 7.88 -25.13 -7.11
N ALA A 249 8.42 -26.06 -6.31
CA ALA A 249 8.57 -25.93 -4.86
C ALA A 249 9.19 -24.60 -4.40
N PRO A 250 10.21 -24.03 -5.07
CA PRO A 250 10.78 -22.72 -4.68
C PRO A 250 9.77 -21.56 -4.73
N LEU A 251 8.67 -21.68 -5.49
CA LEU A 251 7.62 -20.67 -5.52
C LEU A 251 6.75 -20.69 -4.25
N PHE A 252 6.69 -21.82 -3.55
CA PHE A 252 5.74 -22.07 -2.47
C PHE A 252 6.41 -22.32 -1.12
N ASN A 253 7.68 -22.67 -1.07
CA ASN A 253 8.35 -22.95 0.20
C ASN A 253 8.59 -21.66 1.01
N ASP A 254 8.09 -21.63 2.23
CA ASP A 254 8.45 -20.63 3.24
C ASP A 254 9.65 -21.13 4.05
N VAL A 255 10.86 -20.81 3.59
CA VAL A 255 12.12 -21.22 4.25
C VAL A 255 12.37 -20.39 5.52
N GLN A 256 11.65 -19.28 5.71
CA GLN A 256 11.95 -18.23 6.68
C GLN A 256 11.68 -18.60 8.15
N ARG A 257 10.93 -19.67 8.43
CA ARG A 257 10.79 -20.24 9.79
C ARG A 257 11.62 -21.51 10.03
N SER A 258 12.34 -22.01 9.02
CA SER A 258 13.22 -23.17 9.16
C SER A 258 14.62 -22.77 9.66
N ALA A 259 14.71 -22.10 10.82
CA ALA A 259 15.87 -21.90 11.71
C ALA A 259 17.28 -21.59 11.11
N THR A 260 17.42 -21.33 9.81
CA THR A 260 18.71 -21.16 9.11
C THR A 260 18.81 -19.72 8.64
N SER A 261 19.87 -19.02 8.99
CA SER A 261 20.04 -17.56 8.79
C SER A 261 19.79 -17.15 7.33
N THR A 262 18.66 -16.50 7.06
CA THR A 262 18.15 -16.16 5.71
C THR A 262 18.77 -14.91 5.10
N THR A 263 19.59 -14.20 5.86
CA THR A 263 20.28 -12.98 5.40
C THR A 263 21.58 -13.29 4.66
N GLY A 264 22.00 -14.56 4.65
CA GLY A 264 23.36 -14.96 4.31
C GLY A 264 24.37 -14.53 5.37
N ILE A 265 23.94 -13.89 6.47
CA ILE A 265 24.82 -13.47 7.56
C ILE A 265 24.81 -14.58 8.61
N ASP A 266 25.88 -15.37 8.61
CA ASP A 266 26.13 -16.38 9.62
C ASP A 266 27.63 -16.32 9.95
N ARG A 267 27.91 -15.92 11.21
CA ARG A 267 29.27 -15.75 11.74
C ARG A 267 30.08 -17.06 11.74
N THR A 268 29.45 -18.20 11.48
CA THR A 268 30.11 -19.50 11.37
C THR A 268 30.61 -19.83 9.96
N THR A 269 30.19 -19.09 8.93
CA THR A 269 30.41 -19.44 7.51
C THR A 269 31.64 -18.78 6.86
N ASP A 270 32.02 -17.57 7.29
CA ASP A 270 33.18 -16.84 6.76
C ASP A 270 33.91 -16.07 7.88
N PRO A 271 35.20 -16.37 8.18
CA PRO A 271 35.97 -15.70 9.22
C PRO A 271 36.23 -14.21 8.98
N ALA A 272 36.12 -13.71 7.75
CA ALA A 272 36.45 -12.32 7.41
C ALA A 272 35.26 -11.37 7.56
N THR A 273 34.06 -11.79 7.16
CA THR A 273 32.85 -10.93 7.19
C THR A 273 31.62 -11.60 7.81
N GLY A 274 31.61 -12.93 7.92
CA GLY A 274 30.43 -13.69 8.34
C GLY A 274 29.27 -13.66 7.35
N ILE A 275 29.52 -13.38 6.05
CA ILE A 275 28.49 -13.31 5.00
C ILE A 275 28.74 -14.33 3.89
N ASP A 276 27.78 -15.24 3.68
CA ASP A 276 27.63 -16.04 2.48
C ASP A 276 27.05 -15.16 1.35
N TRP A 277 27.94 -14.54 0.58
CA TRP A 277 27.58 -13.66 -0.54
C TRP A 277 26.78 -14.36 -1.64
N GLN A 278 26.99 -15.66 -1.83
CA GLN A 278 26.25 -16.41 -2.83
C GLN A 278 24.79 -16.55 -2.41
N ARG A 279 24.52 -16.95 -1.17
CA ARG A 279 23.13 -16.98 -0.64
C ARG A 279 22.53 -15.59 -0.50
N ALA A 280 23.32 -14.59 -0.11
CA ALA A 280 22.83 -13.23 0.10
C ALA A 280 22.37 -12.53 -1.20
N LEU A 281 22.99 -12.84 -2.34
CA LEU A 281 22.67 -12.22 -3.63
C LEU A 281 21.87 -13.14 -4.57
N TRP A 282 22.03 -14.46 -4.42
CA TRP A 282 21.43 -15.49 -5.27
C TRP A 282 20.40 -16.33 -4.50
N SER A 283 19.34 -15.67 -4.05
CA SER A 283 18.19 -16.31 -3.38
C SER A 283 16.89 -15.92 -4.07
N PHE A 284 15.89 -16.79 -4.00
CA PHE A 284 14.51 -16.55 -4.42
C PHE A 284 13.54 -16.58 -3.23
N GLU A 285 14.09 -16.60 -2.02
CA GLU A 285 13.31 -16.74 -0.80
C GLU A 285 12.43 -15.50 -0.57
N PRO A 286 11.22 -15.69 0.01
CA PRO A 286 10.40 -14.58 0.48
C PRO A 286 11.19 -13.58 1.35
N ASN A 287 11.01 -12.30 1.06
CA ASN A 287 11.67 -11.16 1.71
C ASN A 287 13.21 -11.18 1.66
N SER A 288 13.82 -11.99 0.80
CA SER A 288 15.27 -11.98 0.60
C SER A 288 15.76 -10.64 0.03
N GLY A 289 14.92 -9.93 -0.72
CA GLY A 289 15.21 -8.64 -1.32
C GLY A 289 16.21 -8.71 -2.47
N THR A 290 16.55 -9.91 -2.96
CA THR A 290 17.49 -10.11 -4.08
C THR A 290 16.89 -9.61 -5.39
N VAL A 291 17.74 -9.47 -6.40
CA VAL A 291 17.31 -9.14 -7.76
C VAL A 291 16.24 -10.12 -8.26
N PHE A 292 16.40 -11.41 -7.98
CA PHE A 292 15.46 -12.45 -8.40
C PHE A 292 14.09 -12.30 -7.76
N GLU A 293 14.02 -12.08 -6.45
CA GLU A 293 12.76 -11.86 -5.77
C GLU A 293 12.12 -10.53 -6.21
N VAL A 294 12.91 -9.46 -6.28
CA VAL A 294 12.39 -8.12 -6.59
C VAL A 294 11.79 -8.06 -7.99
N PHE A 295 12.49 -8.57 -9.01
CA PHE A 295 11.93 -8.57 -10.37
C PHE A 295 10.80 -9.58 -10.52
N SER A 296 10.89 -10.76 -9.90
CA SER A 296 9.82 -11.75 -10.03
C SER A 296 8.54 -11.33 -9.30
N SER A 297 8.60 -11.11 -7.99
CA SER A 297 7.47 -10.75 -7.15
C SER A 297 6.97 -9.34 -7.42
N GLY A 298 7.87 -8.40 -7.74
CA GLY A 298 7.50 -7.04 -8.19
C GLY A 298 6.82 -7.06 -9.57
N GLY A 299 7.33 -7.87 -10.51
CA GLY A 299 6.70 -8.12 -11.80
C GLY A 299 5.30 -8.72 -11.65
N LEU A 300 5.17 -9.76 -10.82
CA LEU A 300 3.88 -10.37 -10.49
C LEU A 300 2.92 -9.36 -9.85
N ALA A 301 3.39 -8.51 -8.93
CA ALA A 301 2.56 -7.48 -8.32
C ALA A 301 2.02 -6.49 -9.37
N LEU A 302 2.87 -5.98 -10.27
CA LEU A 302 2.43 -5.12 -11.36
C LEU A 302 1.43 -5.82 -12.29
N ALA A 303 1.68 -7.11 -12.60
CA ALA A 303 0.79 -7.91 -13.42
C ALA A 303 -0.58 -8.14 -12.75
N LEU A 304 -0.61 -8.47 -11.47
CA LEU A 304 -1.85 -8.64 -10.70
C LEU A 304 -2.64 -7.34 -10.62
N ILE A 305 -1.99 -6.21 -10.33
CA ILE A 305 -2.67 -4.91 -10.30
C ILE A 305 -3.25 -4.58 -11.67
N ALA A 306 -2.45 -4.69 -12.73
CA ALA A 306 -2.91 -4.39 -14.08
C ALA A 306 -4.04 -5.33 -14.53
N GLY A 307 -3.91 -6.63 -14.24
CA GLY A 307 -4.90 -7.66 -14.53
C GLY A 307 -6.21 -7.43 -13.79
N LEU A 308 -6.17 -7.13 -12.48
CA LEU A 308 -7.36 -6.84 -11.68
C LEU A 308 -8.04 -5.55 -12.11
N VAL A 309 -7.28 -4.51 -12.49
CA VAL A 309 -7.84 -3.28 -13.07
C VAL A 309 -8.49 -3.53 -14.42
N LEU A 310 -7.89 -4.35 -15.29
CA LEU A 310 -8.50 -4.76 -16.57
C LEU A 310 -9.76 -5.61 -16.34
N LEU A 311 -9.70 -6.55 -15.40
CA LEU A 311 -10.83 -7.41 -15.04
C LEU A 311 -12.00 -6.59 -14.51
N GLY A 312 -11.72 -5.58 -13.68
CA GLY A 312 -12.70 -4.64 -13.13
C GLY A 312 -13.45 -3.81 -14.19
N ARG A 313 -13.03 -3.82 -15.46
CA ARG A 313 -13.76 -3.19 -16.57
C ARG A 313 -14.86 -4.08 -17.16
N LEU A 314 -14.85 -5.38 -16.84
CA LEU A 314 -15.86 -6.30 -17.35
C LEU A 314 -17.16 -6.17 -16.51
N PRO A 315 -18.35 -6.26 -17.13
CA PRO A 315 -19.63 -5.98 -16.45
C PRO A 315 -19.97 -6.95 -15.31
N TRP A 316 -19.51 -8.20 -15.43
CA TRP A 316 -19.70 -9.28 -14.45
C TRP A 316 -18.69 -9.27 -13.30
N SER A 317 -17.56 -8.57 -13.46
CA SER A 317 -16.45 -8.59 -12.51
C SER A 317 -16.81 -8.09 -11.12
N ARG A 318 -17.84 -7.23 -11.01
CA ARG A 318 -18.33 -6.69 -9.74
C ARG A 318 -18.66 -7.77 -8.71
N TRP A 319 -19.17 -8.92 -9.14
CA TRP A 319 -19.54 -10.01 -8.24
C TRP A 319 -18.32 -10.80 -7.78
N VAL A 320 -17.40 -11.07 -8.71
CA VAL A 320 -16.15 -11.81 -8.44
C VAL A 320 -15.21 -11.01 -7.55
N LEU A 321 -15.12 -9.70 -7.79
CA LEU A 321 -14.22 -8.81 -7.05
C LEU A 321 -14.84 -8.29 -5.75
N LEU A 322 -16.17 -8.39 -5.57
CA LEU A 322 -16.87 -7.87 -4.39
C LEU A 322 -16.18 -8.21 -3.06
N PRO A 323 -15.87 -9.48 -2.74
CA PRO A 323 -15.27 -9.83 -1.46
C PRO A 323 -13.91 -9.14 -1.25
N LEU A 324 -13.08 -9.08 -2.30
CA LEU A 324 -11.78 -8.45 -2.26
C LEU A 324 -11.86 -6.92 -2.20
N THR A 325 -12.82 -6.32 -2.92
CA THR A 325 -13.02 -4.87 -2.90
C THR A 325 -13.50 -4.36 -1.54
N GLY A 326 -14.32 -5.14 -0.84
CA GLY A 326 -14.75 -4.84 0.53
C GLY A 326 -13.54 -4.71 1.45
N VAL A 327 -12.71 -5.75 1.51
CA VAL A 327 -11.47 -5.76 2.32
C VAL A 327 -10.52 -4.65 1.88
N GLY A 328 -10.30 -4.47 0.58
CA GLY A 328 -9.36 -3.48 0.06
C GLY A 328 -9.79 -2.03 0.26
N SER A 329 -11.10 -1.78 0.38
CA SER A 329 -11.64 -0.47 0.77
C SER A 329 -11.37 -0.12 2.24
N MET A 330 -10.95 -1.12 3.03
CA MET A 330 -10.68 -1.07 4.47
C MET A 330 -9.33 -1.72 4.81
N ALA A 331 -8.36 -1.59 3.91
CA ALA A 331 -7.09 -2.33 4.00
C ALA A 331 -6.29 -2.04 5.28
N LEU A 332 -6.26 -0.79 5.76
CA LEU A 332 -5.60 -0.40 7.01
C LEU A 332 -6.37 -0.92 8.23
N THR A 333 -7.70 -0.84 8.22
CA THR A 333 -8.56 -1.39 9.29
C THR A 333 -8.39 -2.90 9.39
N ALA A 334 -8.52 -3.62 8.27
CA ALA A 334 -8.30 -5.05 8.19
C ALA A 334 -6.87 -5.43 8.59
N TYR A 335 -5.88 -4.62 8.19
CA TYR A 335 -4.50 -4.81 8.63
C TYR A 335 -4.37 -4.69 10.16
N VAL A 336 -4.89 -3.63 10.79
CA VAL A 336 -4.74 -3.48 12.24
C VAL A 336 -5.45 -4.60 12.99
N ILE A 337 -6.66 -4.97 12.55
CA ILE A 337 -7.42 -6.08 13.16
C ILE A 337 -6.64 -7.40 13.07
N HIS A 338 -6.02 -7.73 11.92
CA HIS A 338 -5.30 -9.00 11.82
C HIS A 338 -4.09 -9.07 12.75
N VAL A 339 -3.35 -7.97 12.93
CA VAL A 339 -2.20 -7.94 13.85
C VAL A 339 -2.67 -8.17 15.28
N VAL A 340 -3.71 -7.46 15.70
CA VAL A 340 -4.26 -7.57 17.07
C VAL A 340 -4.81 -8.97 17.33
N VAL A 341 -5.64 -9.50 16.43
CA VAL A 341 -6.26 -10.83 16.60
C VAL A 341 -5.19 -11.93 16.61
N LEU A 342 -4.21 -11.87 15.70
CA LEU A 342 -3.16 -12.89 15.68
C LEU A 342 -2.24 -12.78 16.91
N SER A 343 -2.00 -11.57 17.44
CA SER A 343 -1.18 -11.40 18.65
C SER A 343 -1.79 -12.04 19.90
N ASP A 344 -3.12 -11.94 20.05
CA ASP A 344 -3.86 -12.55 21.16
C ASP A 344 -3.91 -14.10 21.03
N ALA A 345 -3.83 -14.61 19.80
CA ALA A 345 -3.82 -16.05 19.51
C ALA A 345 -2.42 -16.71 19.59
N GLN A 346 -1.34 -15.95 19.86
CA GLN A 346 0.03 -16.49 19.98
C GLN A 346 0.43 -17.20 21.31
N PRO A 347 -0.30 -17.15 22.46
CA PRO A 347 0.30 -17.63 23.71
C PRO A 347 0.49 -19.15 23.81
N GLU A 348 -0.29 -19.99 23.12
CA GLU A 348 -0.17 -21.46 23.29
C GLU A 348 -0.52 -22.24 22.01
N GLY A 349 0.47 -22.56 21.17
CA GLY A 349 0.48 -23.75 20.28
C GLY A 349 -0.64 -23.98 19.25
N LEU A 350 -1.66 -23.12 19.17
CA LEU A 350 -2.89 -23.27 18.37
C LEU A 350 -2.68 -23.04 16.86
N VAL A 351 -1.45 -22.78 16.41
CA VAL A 351 -1.08 -22.53 15.01
C VAL A 351 -0.64 -23.82 14.28
N THR A 352 -0.76 -24.98 14.93
CA THR A 352 -0.45 -26.28 14.32
C THR A 352 -1.53 -26.77 13.35
N ASP A 353 -2.79 -26.36 13.56
CA ASP A 353 -3.88 -26.59 12.62
C ASP A 353 -4.22 -25.29 11.90
N GLY A 354 -4.27 -25.28 10.57
CA GLY A 354 -4.60 -24.11 9.74
C GLY A 354 -6.01 -23.52 9.92
N GLY A 355 -6.63 -23.67 11.09
CA GLY A 355 -7.95 -23.14 11.44
C GLY A 355 -7.97 -21.61 11.62
N PRO A 356 -7.16 -21.01 12.53
CA PRO A 356 -7.35 -19.61 12.93
C PRO A 356 -7.18 -18.60 11.79
N GLY A 357 -6.20 -18.81 10.91
CA GLY A 357 -5.96 -17.93 9.76
C GLY A 357 -7.07 -17.95 8.71
N GLY A 358 -7.58 -19.14 8.38
CA GLY A 358 -8.69 -19.30 7.44
C GLY A 358 -9.97 -18.65 7.95
N TRP A 359 -10.30 -18.86 9.23
CA TRP A 359 -11.44 -18.22 9.88
C TRP A 359 -11.30 -16.70 9.96
N LEU A 360 -10.09 -16.18 10.23
CA LEU A 360 -9.83 -14.75 10.23
C LEU A 360 -9.99 -14.15 8.82
N CYS A 361 -9.48 -14.80 7.78
CA CYS A 361 -9.70 -14.38 6.40
C CYS A 361 -11.19 -14.35 6.04
N LEU A 362 -11.93 -15.41 6.38
CA LEU A 362 -13.37 -15.48 6.15
C LEU A 362 -14.11 -14.37 6.91
N GLY A 363 -13.79 -14.19 8.19
CA GLY A 363 -14.36 -13.15 9.04
C GLY A 363 -14.11 -11.75 8.49
N LEU A 364 -12.89 -11.46 8.04
CA LEU A 364 -12.55 -10.18 7.40
C LEU A 364 -13.32 -9.97 6.09
N VAL A 365 -13.43 -11.00 5.23
CA VAL A 365 -14.18 -10.91 3.98
C VAL A 365 -15.67 -10.62 4.26
N VAL A 366 -16.27 -11.34 5.20
CA VAL A 366 -17.69 -11.16 5.56
C VAL A 366 -17.92 -9.79 6.23
N ALA A 367 -17.11 -9.44 7.23
CA ALA A 367 -17.26 -8.20 7.99
C ALA A 367 -17.00 -6.96 7.12
N CYS A 368 -15.90 -6.94 6.35
CA CYS A 368 -15.63 -5.83 5.43
C CYS A 368 -16.65 -5.80 4.28
N GLY A 369 -17.10 -6.96 3.81
CA GLY A 369 -18.17 -7.07 2.81
C GLY A 369 -19.46 -6.43 3.28
N ALA A 370 -19.93 -6.79 4.49
CA ALA A 370 -21.12 -6.24 5.13
C ALA A 370 -20.97 -4.74 5.42
N TRP A 371 -19.85 -4.32 6.02
CA TRP A 371 -19.56 -2.90 6.28
C TRP A 371 -19.56 -2.09 5.00
N SER A 372 -19.01 -2.65 3.91
CA SER A 372 -18.95 -1.96 2.63
C SER A 372 -20.34 -1.74 2.05
N GLN A 373 -21.38 -2.50 2.41
CA GLN A 373 -22.74 -2.21 1.93
C GLN A 373 -23.28 -0.88 2.48
N VAL A 374 -22.88 -0.52 3.70
CA VAL A 374 -23.40 0.66 4.40
C VAL A 374 -22.47 1.86 4.25
N PHE A 375 -21.16 1.65 4.36
CA PHE A 375 -20.18 2.74 4.45
C PHE A 375 -19.24 2.78 3.24
N VAL A 376 -18.69 3.97 2.98
CA VAL A 376 -17.76 4.18 1.86
C VAL A 376 -16.37 3.64 2.16
N SER A 377 -15.88 3.76 3.39
CA SER A 377 -14.52 3.38 3.81
C SER A 377 -14.53 2.79 5.21
N GLY A 378 -13.44 2.13 5.59
CA GLY A 378 -13.23 1.69 6.96
C GLY A 378 -12.91 2.87 7.90
N PRO A 379 -13.04 2.66 9.22
CA PRO A 379 -12.84 3.69 10.23
C PRO A 379 -11.42 4.28 10.22
N LEU A 380 -10.37 3.45 10.16
CA LEU A 380 -8.99 3.95 10.16
C LEU A 380 -8.64 4.66 8.84
N GLU A 381 -9.18 4.21 7.71
CA GLU A 381 -9.01 4.88 6.41
C GLU A 381 -9.64 6.26 6.42
N GLN A 382 -10.81 6.37 7.03
CA GLN A 382 -11.54 7.64 7.14
C GLN A 382 -10.80 8.60 8.08
N LEU A 383 -10.35 8.13 9.24
CA LEU A 383 -9.53 8.91 10.17
C LEU A 383 -8.25 9.41 9.49
N THR A 384 -7.53 8.51 8.82
CA THR A 384 -6.30 8.84 8.09
C THR A 384 -6.57 9.87 6.98
N GLY A 385 -7.67 9.69 6.25
CA GLY A 385 -8.10 10.64 5.22
C GLY A 385 -8.46 12.01 5.77
N ALA A 386 -9.19 12.08 6.89
CA ALA A 386 -9.58 13.32 7.54
C ALA A 386 -8.38 14.10 8.07
N VAL A 387 -7.42 13.42 8.72
CA VAL A 387 -6.18 14.05 9.20
C VAL A 387 -5.35 14.57 8.02
N ALA A 388 -5.19 13.76 6.97
CA ALA A 388 -4.45 14.17 5.78
C ALA A 388 -5.11 15.35 5.06
N ASP A 389 -6.43 15.36 4.94
CA ASP A 389 -7.15 16.46 4.28
C ASP A 389 -7.05 17.77 5.09
N ARG A 390 -7.10 17.70 6.42
CA ARG A 390 -6.90 18.86 7.32
C ARG A 390 -5.48 19.41 7.21
N LEU A 391 -4.47 18.55 7.23
CA LEU A 391 -3.06 18.96 7.08
C LEU A 391 -2.78 19.56 5.69
N ALA A 392 -3.51 19.11 4.67
CA ALA A 392 -3.44 19.69 3.33
C ALA A 392 -4.25 21.00 3.16
N GLY A 393 -4.89 21.50 4.22
CA GLY A 393 -5.61 22.77 4.19
C GLY A 393 -6.93 22.72 3.40
N TYR A 394 -7.54 21.55 3.23
CA TYR A 394 -8.86 21.46 2.61
C TYR A 394 -9.93 22.04 3.55
N PRO A 395 -10.91 22.80 3.03
CA PRO A 395 -11.92 23.45 3.85
C PRO A 395 -12.82 22.41 4.54
N VAL A 396 -13.01 22.56 5.85
CA VAL A 396 -13.93 21.72 6.63
C VAL A 396 -15.36 22.04 6.20
N PRO A 397 -16.20 21.04 5.87
CA PRO A 397 -17.61 21.29 5.64
C PRO A 397 -18.20 21.96 6.88
N ARG A 398 -18.65 23.21 6.78
CA ARG A 398 -19.51 23.78 7.81
C ARG A 398 -20.75 22.90 7.81
N SER A 399 -21.04 22.24 8.93
CA SER A 399 -22.36 21.66 9.14
C SER A 399 -23.36 22.77 8.83
N GLN A 400 -24.25 22.54 7.86
CA GLN A 400 -25.45 23.35 7.77
C GLN A 400 -26.20 23.10 9.08
N VAL A 401 -25.91 23.93 10.08
CA VAL A 401 -26.88 24.21 11.12
C VAL A 401 -28.09 24.66 10.34
N VAL A 402 -29.12 23.82 10.34
CA VAL A 402 -30.42 24.14 9.76
C VAL A 402 -30.88 25.40 10.47
N GLY A 403 -30.65 26.55 9.84
CA GLY A 403 -31.24 27.82 10.22
C GLY A 403 -32.72 27.71 9.93
N HIS A 404 -33.46 27.07 10.82
CA HIS A 404 -34.91 27.04 10.80
C HIS A 404 -35.48 28.31 11.44
N GLN A 405 -35.02 29.48 10.98
CA GLN A 405 -35.69 30.75 11.26
C GLN A 405 -35.65 31.65 10.01
N GLY A 406 -36.63 31.39 9.13
CA GLY A 406 -37.45 32.41 8.47
C GLY A 406 -36.77 33.42 7.56
N ALA A 407 -36.62 33.08 6.28
CA ALA A 407 -36.68 34.07 5.22
C ALA A 407 -38.08 34.00 4.58
N THR A 408 -38.92 35.02 4.79
CA THR A 408 -40.00 35.35 3.87
C THR A 408 -39.46 36.34 2.83
N PRO A 409 -39.46 36.01 1.53
CA PRO A 409 -39.19 36.98 0.48
C PRO A 409 -40.52 37.61 0.03
N GLN A 410 -40.74 38.89 0.32
CA GLN A 410 -41.80 39.65 -0.35
C GLN A 410 -41.18 40.43 -1.51
N ALA A 411 -41.37 39.88 -2.71
CA ALA A 411 -41.07 40.54 -3.98
C ALA A 411 -42.24 41.44 -4.38
N GLY A 412 -41.92 42.70 -4.71
CA GLY A 412 -42.45 43.44 -5.85
C GLY A 412 -43.96 43.69 -5.95
N ARG A 413 -44.37 44.94 -5.69
CA ARG A 413 -45.34 45.65 -6.55
C ARG A 413 -44.85 47.07 -6.79
N ALA A 414 -44.38 47.31 -8.01
CA ALA A 414 -44.35 48.64 -8.62
C ALA A 414 -45.63 48.79 -9.46
N GLY A 415 -46.34 49.90 -9.27
CA GLY A 415 -47.50 50.34 -10.04
C GLY A 415 -48.02 51.67 -9.47
N PRO A 416 -48.49 52.60 -10.32
CA PRO A 416 -48.04 53.99 -10.27
C PRO A 416 -49.06 54.97 -9.67
N ASP A 417 -48.57 56.21 -9.51
CA ASP A 417 -49.29 57.49 -9.65
C ASP A 417 -49.65 58.31 -8.40
N ALA A 418 -49.44 59.63 -8.60
CA ALA A 418 -49.98 60.80 -7.92
C ALA A 418 -49.81 60.99 -6.39
N SER A 419 -48.87 61.87 -6.00
CA SER A 419 -49.21 63.18 -5.38
C SER A 419 -47.97 63.95 -4.88
N ARG A 420 -47.65 65.08 -5.53
CA ARG A 420 -47.15 66.31 -4.86
C ARG A 420 -48.30 66.83 -3.95
N PRO A 421 -48.07 67.70 -2.92
CA PRO A 421 -47.06 68.76 -2.88
C PRO A 421 -46.37 69.06 -1.53
N GLY A 422 -45.22 69.76 -1.62
CA GLY A 422 -44.87 70.91 -0.76
C GLY A 422 -44.37 70.63 0.66
N ARG A 423 -43.05 70.71 0.88
CA ARG A 423 -42.31 71.93 1.25
C ARG A 423 -40.82 71.58 1.36
#